data_AF-Q97DI8-F1
#
_entry.id   AF-Q97DI8-F1
#
_cell.length_a   1.000
_cell.length_b   1.000
_cell.length_c   1.000
_cell.angle_alpha   90.00
_cell.angle_beta   90.00
_cell.angle_gamma   90.00
#
_symmetry.space_group_name_H-M   'P 1'
#
loop_
_entity.id
_entity.type
_entity.pdbx_description
1 polymer ?
#
loop_
_entity_poly.entity_id
_entity_poly.type
_entity_poly.pdbx_seq_one_letter_code
_entity_poly.pdbx_strand_id
1 'polypeptide(L)'
;MKAFLERLIFQYLVYDQEHSSLFKRKIPIGFIYTMNVTNDKFKADYEDQLKPIETYLEKAFTSFETLIVNDTYQFDDYSRYVTTLFDETKKRKVKETQFPKDCENAFDMGRRFVKQANI
;
A
#
# COMPACT_ATOMS: atom_id res chain seq x y z
N MET A 1 10.62 0.15 6.24
CA MET A 1 10.29 1.42 5.55
C MET A 1 10.12 2.61 6.46
N LYS A 2 9.62 2.47 7.69
CA LYS A 2 9.44 3.55 8.66
C LYS A 2 10.59 4.57 8.73
N ALA A 3 11.82 4.13 9.00
CA ALA A 3 12.97 5.01 9.15
C ALA A 3 13.32 5.85 7.91
N PHE A 4 13.00 5.36 6.71
CA PHE A 4 13.19 6.10 5.46
C PHE A 4 12.12 7.19 5.30
N LEU A 5 10.85 6.84 5.51
CA LEU A 5 9.73 7.77 5.36
C LEU A 5 9.77 8.89 6.40
N GLU A 6 10.14 8.56 7.64
CA GLU A 6 10.39 9.57 8.68
C GLU A 6 11.45 10.58 8.23
N ARG A 7 12.61 10.10 7.74
CA ARG A 7 13.68 10.99 7.25
C ARG A 7 13.30 11.78 6.00
N LEU A 8 12.53 11.17 5.09
CA LEU A 8 12.05 11.82 3.87
C LEU A 8 11.13 12.99 4.20
N ILE A 9 10.21 12.81 5.14
CA ILE A 9 9.19 13.81 5.52
C ILE A 9 9.76 14.86 6.46
N PHE A 10 10.67 14.49 7.38
CA PHE A 10 11.13 15.36 8.46
C PHE A 10 11.69 16.70 7.97
N GLN A 11 12.39 16.71 6.83
CA GLN A 11 12.94 17.95 6.24
C GLN A 11 11.87 18.97 5.83
N TYR A 12 10.61 18.55 5.70
CA TYR A 12 9.51 19.41 5.28
C TYR A 12 8.58 19.85 6.42
N LEU A 13 8.74 19.29 7.62
CA LEU A 13 7.88 19.60 8.76
C LEU A 13 8.17 20.99 9.33
N VAL A 14 7.11 21.75 9.61
CA VAL A 14 7.17 23.03 10.33
C VAL A 14 6.38 22.90 11.64
N TYR A 15 6.97 23.36 12.74
CA TYR A 15 6.35 23.38 14.07
C TYR A 15 5.61 24.71 14.33
N ASP A 16 4.76 25.12 13.40
CA ASP A 16 3.82 26.23 13.61
C ASP A 16 2.43 25.73 14.03
N GLN A 17 1.54 26.63 14.45
CA GLN A 17 0.19 26.27 14.91
C GLN A 17 -0.67 25.67 13.79
N GLU A 18 -0.37 26.04 12.54
CA GLU A 18 -1.08 25.55 11.35
C GLU A 18 -0.54 24.20 10.85
N HIS A 19 0.52 23.67 11.47
CA HIS A 19 1.24 22.47 11.03
C HIS A 19 1.61 22.50 9.54
N SER A 20 2.15 23.62 9.09
CA SER A 20 2.46 23.85 7.68
C SER A 20 3.62 22.98 7.17
N SER A 21 3.74 22.88 5.84
CA SER A 21 4.79 22.13 5.16
C SER A 21 5.69 23.04 4.32
N LEU A 22 7.00 22.80 4.37
CA LEU A 22 7.97 23.41 3.46
C LEU A 22 7.85 22.83 2.05
N PHE A 23 7.21 21.67 1.89
CA PHE A 23 6.96 21.07 0.58
C PHE A 23 5.83 21.81 -0.14
N LYS A 24 6.16 22.54 -1.21
CA LYS A 24 5.20 23.41 -1.93
C LYS A 24 4.44 22.73 -3.06
N ARG A 25 4.79 21.49 -3.39
CA ARG A 25 4.15 20.73 -4.46
C ARG A 25 3.10 19.80 -3.86
N LYS A 26 2.04 19.53 -4.62
CA LYS A 26 1.12 18.42 -4.34
C LYS A 26 1.52 17.25 -5.24
N ILE A 27 1.77 16.10 -4.64
CA ILE A 27 2.16 14.89 -5.39
C ILE A 27 1.20 13.78 -4.95
N PRO A 28 0.45 13.17 -5.88
CA PRO A 28 -0.30 11.96 -5.59
C PRO A 28 0.65 10.83 -5.18
N ILE A 29 0.39 10.22 -4.03
CA ILE A 29 1.15 9.07 -3.53
C ILE A 29 0.23 7.86 -3.47
N GLY A 30 0.75 6.70 -3.85
CA GLY A 30 0.05 5.43 -3.75
C GLY A 30 0.92 4.35 -3.14
N PHE A 31 0.41 3.62 -2.16
CA PHE A 31 1.05 2.41 -1.64
C PHE A 31 0.26 1.15 -2.04
N ILE A 32 0.97 0.17 -2.58
CA ILE A 32 0.43 -1.15 -2.88
C ILE A 32 1.02 -2.13 -1.88
N TYR A 33 0.19 -2.62 -0.96
CA TYR A 33 0.59 -3.58 0.06
C TYR A 33 0.26 -4.98 -0.42
N THR A 34 1.29 -5.75 -0.78
CA THR A 34 1.15 -7.16 -1.14
C THR A 34 1.40 -8.04 0.07
N MET A 35 0.47 -8.92 0.41
CA MET A 35 0.54 -9.74 1.61
C MET A 35 -0.01 -11.15 1.40
N ASN A 36 0.67 -12.14 1.96
CA ASN A 36 0.25 -13.55 1.88
C ASN A 36 -0.95 -13.89 2.78
N VAL A 37 -1.32 -13.00 3.71
CA VAL A 37 -2.44 -13.21 4.64
C VAL A 37 -3.77 -13.01 3.93
N THR A 38 -4.84 -13.65 4.42
CA THR A 38 -6.19 -13.40 3.93
C THR A 38 -6.64 -11.97 4.26
N ASN A 39 -7.65 -11.47 3.56
CA ASN A 39 -8.23 -10.15 3.84
C ASN A 39 -8.74 -10.02 5.29
N ASP A 40 -9.35 -11.06 5.84
CA ASP A 40 -9.83 -11.04 7.23
C ASP A 40 -8.67 -10.92 8.22
N LYS A 41 -7.57 -11.62 7.95
CA LYS A 41 -6.37 -11.56 8.77
C LYS A 41 -5.66 -10.21 8.62
N PHE A 42 -5.66 -9.63 7.41
CA PHE A 42 -5.20 -8.26 7.19
C PHE A 42 -5.94 -7.25 8.08
N LYS A 43 -7.28 -7.29 8.04
CA LYS A 43 -8.13 -6.39 8.83
C LYS A 43 -7.93 -6.55 10.34
N ALA A 44 -7.79 -7.79 10.80
CA ALA A 44 -7.63 -8.08 12.22
C ALA A 44 -6.27 -7.66 12.78
N ASP A 45 -5.19 -7.81 12.01
CA ASP A 45 -3.84 -7.74 12.56
C ASP A 45 -3.00 -6.55 12.03
N TYR A 46 -3.30 -6.04 10.84
CA TYR A 46 -2.37 -5.17 10.10
C TYR A 46 -2.96 -3.81 9.72
N GLU A 47 -4.26 -3.72 9.44
CA GLU A 47 -4.89 -2.48 8.94
C GLU A 47 -4.59 -1.27 9.84
N ASP A 48 -4.73 -1.41 11.16
CA ASP A 48 -4.46 -0.34 12.12
C ASP A 48 -2.98 0.06 12.18
N GLN A 49 -2.06 -0.84 11.85
CA GLN A 49 -0.61 -0.56 11.87
C GLN A 49 -0.18 0.30 10.69
N LEU A 50 -0.95 0.32 9.61
CA LEU A 50 -0.65 1.11 8.41
C LEU A 50 -1.14 2.55 8.56
N LYS A 51 -2.29 2.78 9.20
CA LYS A 51 -2.91 4.13 9.35
C LYS A 51 -1.96 5.27 9.74
N PRO A 52 -1.02 5.10 10.70
CA PRO A 52 -0.10 6.18 11.06
C PRO A 52 0.74 6.66 9.88
N ILE A 53 1.28 5.73 9.09
CA ILE A 53 2.17 6.09 7.98
C ILE A 53 1.42 6.80 6.86
N GLU A 54 0.18 6.40 6.63
CA GLU A 54 -0.73 6.98 5.64
C GLU A 54 -1.06 8.42 6.02
N THR A 55 -1.42 8.64 7.30
CA THR A 55 -1.71 9.97 7.85
C THR A 55 -0.51 10.92 7.72
N TYR A 56 0.71 10.43 8.00
CA TYR A 56 1.91 11.26 7.88
C TYR A 56 2.20 11.64 6.44
N LEU A 57 2.01 10.72 5.49
CA LEU A 57 2.25 10.98 4.07
C LEU A 57 1.20 11.89 3.47
N GLU A 58 -0.07 11.71 3.83
CA GLU A 58 -1.16 12.55 3.37
C GLU A 58 -0.96 14.01 3.83
N LYS A 59 -0.55 14.24 5.08
CA LYS A 59 -0.21 15.59 5.56
C LYS A 59 0.96 16.21 4.81
N ALA A 60 1.97 15.43 4.47
CA ALA A 60 3.17 15.93 3.79
C ALA A 60 2.95 16.24 2.30
N PHE A 61 2.11 15.45 1.61
CA PHE A 61 2.01 15.45 0.13
C PHE A 61 0.59 15.66 -0.43
N THR A 62 -0.42 15.78 0.45
CA THR A 62 -1.84 16.14 0.19
C THR A 62 -2.73 15.09 -0.48
N SER A 63 -2.18 14.07 -1.16
CA SER A 63 -3.00 13.01 -1.76
C SER A 63 -2.34 11.66 -1.56
N PHE A 64 -3.08 10.73 -0.97
CA PHE A 64 -2.60 9.39 -0.66
C PHE A 64 -3.69 8.34 -0.92
N GLU A 65 -3.35 7.28 -1.66
CA GLU A 65 -4.24 6.14 -1.92
C GLU A 65 -3.53 4.83 -1.55
N THR A 66 -4.29 3.81 -1.13
CA THR A 66 -3.75 2.48 -0.89
C THR A 66 -4.50 1.41 -1.64
N LEU A 67 -3.75 0.40 -2.08
CA LEU A 67 -4.28 -0.83 -2.61
C LEU A 67 -3.75 -1.99 -1.78
N ILE A 68 -4.67 -2.73 -1.16
CA ILE A 68 -4.35 -3.93 -0.40
C ILE A 68 -4.54 -5.14 -1.31
N VAL A 69 -3.47 -5.90 -1.50
CA VAL A 69 -3.44 -7.13 -2.30
C VAL A 69 -3.15 -8.29 -1.35
N ASN A 70 -4.19 -9.04 -1.02
CA ASN A 70 -4.12 -10.12 -0.04
C ASN A 70 -4.14 -11.52 -0.67
N ASP A 71 -3.85 -12.51 0.17
CA ASP A 71 -3.80 -13.93 -0.14
C ASP A 71 -2.93 -14.26 -1.37
N THR A 72 -1.82 -13.53 -1.51
CA THR A 72 -0.91 -13.66 -2.64
C THR A 72 -0.34 -15.07 -2.78
N TYR A 73 -0.09 -15.46 -4.02
CA TYR A 73 0.62 -16.69 -4.38
C TYR A 73 2.12 -16.44 -4.32
N GLN A 74 2.76 -16.93 -3.26
CA GLN A 74 4.08 -16.50 -2.80
C GLN A 74 5.24 -17.15 -3.56
N PHE A 75 5.09 -18.42 -3.95
CA PHE A 75 6.14 -19.21 -4.58
C PHE A 75 5.64 -19.73 -5.91
N ASP A 76 6.51 -19.80 -6.93
CA ASP A 76 6.15 -20.41 -8.21
C ASP A 76 5.88 -21.91 -8.09
N ASP A 77 6.56 -22.57 -7.14
CA ASP A 77 6.40 -23.99 -6.82
C ASP A 77 6.43 -24.18 -5.29
N TYR A 78 5.26 -24.47 -4.72
CA TYR A 78 5.09 -24.68 -3.29
C TYR A 78 5.69 -26.00 -2.79
N SER A 79 5.91 -26.99 -3.66
CA SER A 79 6.51 -28.29 -3.27
C SER A 79 7.94 -28.15 -2.77
N ARG A 80 8.60 -27.05 -3.11
CA ARG A 80 9.98 -26.72 -2.71
C ARG A 80 10.09 -26.12 -1.32
N TYR A 81 8.96 -25.83 -0.65
CA TYR A 81 8.92 -25.11 0.61
C TYR A 81 7.99 -25.79 1.62
N VAL A 82 8.32 -25.72 2.90
CA VAL A 82 7.40 -26.15 3.98
C VAL A 82 6.37 -25.05 4.22
N THR A 83 5.19 -25.20 3.61
CA THR A 83 4.13 -24.19 3.62
C THR A 83 2.83 -24.70 4.23
N THR A 84 2.91 -25.45 5.33
CA THR A 84 1.74 -26.07 5.99
C THR A 84 0.70 -25.07 6.50
N LEU A 85 1.08 -23.80 6.64
CA LEU A 85 0.18 -22.70 6.98
C LEU A 85 -0.82 -22.35 5.86
N PHE A 86 -0.46 -22.64 4.60
CA PHE A 86 -1.21 -22.18 3.43
C PHE A 86 -1.75 -23.35 2.60
N ASP A 87 -2.96 -23.16 2.06
CA ASP A 87 -3.53 -24.04 1.06
C ASP A 87 -3.14 -23.53 -0.34
N GLU A 88 -2.19 -24.21 -0.99
CA GLU A 88 -1.71 -23.84 -2.31
C GLU A 88 -2.84 -23.75 -3.34
N THR A 89 -3.79 -24.69 -3.32
CA THR A 89 -4.87 -24.75 -4.30
C THR A 89 -5.77 -23.52 -4.18
N LYS A 90 -6.06 -23.08 -2.95
CA LYS A 90 -6.79 -21.84 -2.70
C LYS A 90 -6.00 -20.62 -3.17
N LYS A 91 -4.72 -20.51 -2.81
CA LYS A 91 -3.87 -19.40 -3.24
C LYS A 91 -3.73 -19.31 -4.76
N ARG A 92 -3.63 -20.45 -5.45
CA ARG A 92 -3.60 -20.52 -6.90
C ARG A 92 -4.89 -19.97 -7.51
N LYS A 93 -6.05 -20.33 -6.95
CA LYS A 93 -7.34 -19.78 -7.38
C LYS A 93 -7.43 -18.27 -7.19
N VAL A 94 -6.87 -17.72 -6.10
CA VAL A 94 -6.79 -16.26 -5.90
C VAL A 94 -5.91 -15.61 -6.96
N LYS A 95 -4.73 -16.18 -7.26
CA LYS A 95 -3.85 -15.72 -8.35
C LYS A 95 -4.55 -15.71 -9.71
N GLU A 96 -5.40 -16.69 -9.99
CA GLU A 96 -6.09 -16.78 -11.28
C GLU A 96 -7.30 -15.84 -11.39
N THR A 97 -7.98 -15.56 -10.28
CA THR A 97 -9.28 -14.86 -10.31
C THR A 97 -9.25 -13.43 -9.76
N GLN A 98 -8.46 -13.15 -8.72
CA GLN A 98 -8.41 -11.86 -8.04
C GLN A 98 -7.20 -11.03 -8.46
N PHE A 99 -6.02 -11.65 -8.59
CA PHE A 99 -4.80 -10.92 -8.94
C PHE A 99 -4.89 -10.12 -10.26
N PRO A 100 -5.52 -10.60 -11.35
CA PRO A 100 -5.72 -9.77 -12.54
C PRO A 100 -6.54 -8.50 -12.27
N LYS A 101 -7.53 -8.56 -11.37
CA LYS A 101 -8.33 -7.40 -10.95
C LYS A 101 -7.50 -6.46 -10.09
N ASP A 102 -6.64 -6.98 -9.23
CA ASP A 102 -5.73 -6.16 -8.43
C ASP A 102 -4.72 -5.42 -9.33
N CYS A 103 -4.25 -6.05 -10.40
CA CYS A 103 -3.44 -5.40 -11.42
C CYS A 103 -4.21 -4.27 -12.14
N GLU A 104 -5.48 -4.50 -12.50
CA GLU A 104 -6.33 -3.47 -13.08
C GLU A 104 -6.55 -2.30 -12.11
N ASN A 105 -6.82 -2.59 -10.84
CA ASN A 105 -6.96 -1.58 -9.78
C ASN A 105 -5.68 -0.75 -9.61
N ALA A 106 -4.51 -1.38 -9.66
CA ALA A 106 -3.21 -0.70 -9.60
C ALA A 106 -2.99 0.20 -10.84
N PHE A 107 -3.38 -0.26 -12.02
CA PHE A 107 -3.32 0.54 -13.24
C PHE A 107 -4.26 1.75 -13.16
N ASP A 108 -5.48 1.56 -12.69
CA ASP A 108 -6.46 2.63 -12.54
C ASP A 108 -6.06 3.63 -11.45
N MET A 109 -5.37 3.20 -10.38
CA MET A 109 -4.73 4.10 -9.41
C MET A 109 -3.75 5.05 -10.11
N GLY A 110 -2.88 4.51 -10.96
CA GLY A 110 -1.97 5.33 -11.77
C GLY A 110 -2.70 6.34 -12.66
N ARG A 111 -3.81 5.93 -13.29
CA ARG A 111 -4.65 6.84 -14.11
C ARG A 111 -5.26 7.96 -13.27
N ARG A 112 -5.70 7.68 -12.04
CA ARG A 112 -6.20 8.71 -11.12
C ARG A 112 -5.11 9.72 -10.77
N PHE A 113 -3.89 9.26 -10.51
CA PHE A 113 -2.76 10.15 -10.19
C PHE A 113 -2.41 11.09 -11.34
N VAL A 114 -2.40 10.61 -12.58
CA VAL A 114 -2.16 11.47 -13.76
C VAL A 114 -3.25 12.54 -13.89
N LYS A 115 -4.52 12.20 -13.66
CA LYS A 115 -5.62 13.17 -13.71
C LYS A 115 -5.50 14.23 -12.61
N GLN A 116 -5.14 13.83 -11.39
CA GLN A 116 -4.97 14.74 -10.25
C GLN A 116 -3.76 15.67 -10.40
N ALA A 117 -2.68 15.21 -11.06
CA ALA A 117 -1.49 16.01 -11.30
C ALA A 117 -1.69 17.10 -12.39
N ASN A 118 -2.74 16.99 -13.20
CA ASN A 118 -3.08 17.93 -14.27
C ASN A 118 -4.11 18.99 -13.85
N ILE A 119 -4.46 19.05 -12.56
CA ILE A 119 -5.37 20.04 -11.95
C ILE A 119 -4.55 20.87 -10.95
#